data_AF-A0AAJ6AUN5-F1
#
_entry.id   AF-A0AAJ6AUN5-F1
#
_cell.length_a   1.000
_cell.length_b   1.000
_cell.length_c   1.000
_cell.angle_alpha   90.00
_cell.angle_beta   90.00
_cell.angle_gamma   90.00
#
_symmetry.space_group_name_H-M   'P 1'
#
loop_
_entity.id
_entity.type
_entity.pdbx_description
1 polymer ?
#
loop_
_entity_poly.entity_id
_entity_poly.type
_entity_poly.pdbx_seq_one_letter_code
_entity_poly.pdbx_strand_id
1 'polypeptide(L)'
;MAAWTWRFENGDGAETQPAVQPEEFTTQGDAESWLGEQWRALLAGGTDRVHLLEEDKLVYGPLSLSEAAATDVSEPALTADEETAVPGDTSQPPGRGRDSQPVEPGQGLGIGGLG
;
A
#
# COMPACT_ATOMS: atom_id res chain seq x y z
N MET A 1 18.28 11.78 3.61
CA MET A 1 17.40 10.61 3.80
C MET A 1 16.54 10.99 4.99
N ALA A 2 15.22 10.92 4.87
CA ALA A 2 14.33 11.23 5.97
C ALA A 2 14.36 10.07 6.99
N ALA A 3 14.33 10.38 8.28
CA ALA A 3 14.32 9.39 9.35
C ALA A 3 12.88 9.02 9.69
N TRP A 4 12.52 7.75 9.54
CA TRP A 4 11.20 7.22 9.85
C TRP A 4 11.21 6.55 11.21
N THR A 5 10.35 6.98 12.12
CA THR A 5 10.32 6.53 13.52
C THR A 5 8.90 6.29 14.01
N TRP A 6 8.75 5.35 14.94
CA TRP A 6 7.47 5.03 15.56
C TRP A 6 7.36 5.65 16.94
N ARG A 7 6.22 6.30 17.19
CA ARG A 7 5.77 6.71 18.52
C ARG A 7 4.65 5.78 18.97
N PHE A 8 4.71 5.39 20.23
CA PHE A 8 3.83 4.38 20.82
C PHE A 8 2.99 4.99 21.92
N GLU A 9 1.70 4.67 21.93
CA GLU A 9 0.76 5.10 22.97
C GLU A 9 0.07 3.89 23.58
N ASN A 10 -0.20 3.97 24.89
CA ASN A 10 -0.98 2.96 25.61
C ASN A 10 -2.50 3.20 25.41
N GLY A 11 -3.32 2.32 26.01
CA GLY A 11 -4.79 2.43 25.92
C GLY A 11 -5.38 3.71 26.53
N ASP A 12 -4.64 4.41 27.38
CA ASP A 12 -5.01 5.71 27.96
C ASP A 12 -4.64 6.90 27.04
N GLY A 13 -3.95 6.64 25.92
CA GLY A 13 -3.43 7.66 25.00
C GLY A 13 -2.16 8.34 25.49
N ALA A 14 -1.50 7.81 26.52
CA ALA A 14 -0.22 8.31 26.99
C ALA A 14 0.93 7.65 26.21
N GLU A 15 1.96 8.44 25.89
CA GLU A 15 3.17 7.93 25.26
C GLU A 15 3.84 6.89 26.18
N THR A 16 4.13 5.71 25.63
CA THR A 16 4.71 4.59 26.37
C THR A 16 5.93 4.05 25.66
N GLN A 17 6.82 3.44 26.42
CA GLN A 17 7.92 2.68 25.84
C GLN A 17 7.38 1.36 25.26
N PRO A 18 7.72 1.01 24.01
CA PRO A 18 7.31 -0.25 23.42
C PRO A 18 8.05 -1.42 24.06
N ALA A 19 7.46 -2.61 24.03
CA ALA A 19 8.17 -3.84 24.40
C ALA A 19 9.28 -4.22 23.42
N VAL A 20 9.17 -3.78 22.16
CA VAL A 20 10.19 -3.98 21.12
C VAL A 20 10.61 -2.60 20.60
N GLN A 21 11.89 -2.28 20.73
CA GLN A 21 12.41 -1.00 20.25
C GLN A 21 12.49 -1.02 18.71
N PRO A 22 11.88 -0.05 18.02
CA PRO A 22 12.09 0.13 16.59
C PRO A 22 13.52 0.60 16.31
N GLU A 23 14.02 0.25 15.14
CA GLU A 23 15.22 0.85 14.57
C GLU A 23 14.88 2.14 13.80
N GLU A 24 15.91 2.89 13.40
CA GLU A 24 15.73 4.03 12.50
C GLU A 24 15.59 3.54 11.06
N PHE A 25 14.42 3.80 10.46
CA PHE A 25 14.14 3.40 9.09
C PHE A 25 14.43 4.54 8.11
N THR A 26 14.85 4.18 6.90
CA THR A 26 15.13 5.16 5.83
C THR A 26 13.95 5.34 4.87
N THR A 27 12.92 4.48 4.97
CA THR A 27 11.71 4.53 4.15
C THR A 27 10.46 4.16 4.97
N GLN A 28 9.30 4.67 4.55
CA GLN A 28 8.01 4.33 5.15
C GLN A 28 7.72 2.83 5.11
N GLY A 29 7.92 2.18 3.96
CA GLY A 29 7.57 0.76 3.78
C GLY A 29 8.38 -0.19 4.65
N ASP A 30 9.63 0.17 4.96
CA ASP A 30 10.48 -0.59 5.88
C ASP A 30 9.97 -0.46 7.33
N ALA A 31 9.57 0.77 7.72
CA ALA A 31 8.93 1.02 9.00
C ALA A 31 7.59 0.28 9.16
N GLU A 32 6.76 0.26 8.11
CA GLU A 32 5.48 -0.44 8.06
C GLU A 32 5.66 -1.97 8.10
N SER A 33 6.67 -2.49 7.41
CA SER A 33 7.00 -3.92 7.45
C SER A 33 7.38 -4.35 8.86
N TRP A 34 8.26 -3.59 9.54
CA TRP A 34 8.63 -3.84 10.92
C TRP A 34 7.42 -3.85 11.86
N LEU A 35 6.50 -2.90 11.68
CA LEU A 35 5.29 -2.85 12.50
C LEU A 35 4.42 -4.11 12.29
N GLY A 36 4.28 -4.56 11.04
CA GLY A 36 3.58 -5.80 10.70
C GLY A 36 4.18 -7.06 11.33
N GLU A 37 5.49 -7.04 11.61
CA GLU A 37 6.18 -8.15 12.29
C GLU A 37 6.09 -8.04 13.81
N GLN A 38 6.18 -6.82 14.37
CA GLN A 38 6.31 -6.61 15.82
C GLN A 38 4.99 -6.23 16.53
N TRP A 39 3.89 -5.95 15.82
CA TRP A 39 2.65 -5.46 16.43
C TRP A 39 2.11 -6.35 17.56
N ARG A 40 2.24 -7.68 17.45
CA ARG A 40 1.79 -8.62 18.49
C ARG A 40 2.58 -8.45 19.79
N ALA A 41 3.91 -8.30 19.67
CA ALA A 41 4.78 -8.10 20.81
C ALA A 41 4.58 -6.70 21.43
N LEU A 42 4.36 -5.68 20.60
CA LEU A 42 4.02 -4.32 21.04
C LEU A 42 2.71 -4.29 21.82
N LEU A 43 1.66 -4.95 21.30
CA LEU A 43 0.37 -5.06 21.96
C LEU A 43 0.47 -5.82 23.29
N ALA A 44 1.21 -6.93 23.31
CA ALA A 44 1.50 -7.67 24.55
C ALA A 44 2.31 -6.83 25.56
N GLY A 45 3.08 -5.86 25.07
CA GLY A 45 3.83 -4.89 25.86
C GLY A 45 3.01 -3.72 26.44
N GLY A 46 1.74 -3.61 26.07
CA GLY A 46 0.85 -2.52 26.50
C GLY A 46 0.78 -1.33 25.55
N THR A 47 1.38 -1.41 24.35
CA THR A 47 1.13 -0.45 23.28
C THR A 47 -0.23 -0.73 22.65
N ASP A 48 -1.13 0.24 22.66
CA ASP A 48 -2.44 0.13 21.97
C ASP A 48 -2.40 0.80 20.60
N ARG A 49 -1.69 1.93 20.47
CA ARG A 49 -1.67 2.75 19.26
C ARG A 49 -0.26 3.11 18.85
N VAL A 50 -0.09 3.27 17.54
CA VAL A 50 1.17 3.71 16.95
C VAL A 50 0.98 4.84 15.97
N HIS A 51 2.01 5.67 15.90
CA HIS A 51 2.10 6.84 15.04
C HIS A 51 3.42 6.78 14.29
N LEU A 52 3.39 6.98 12.98
CA LEU A 52 4.58 7.05 12.15
C LEU A 52 4.99 8.50 11.98
N LEU A 53 6.26 8.77 12.27
CA LEU A 53 6.87 10.08 12.13
C LEU A 53 7.96 10.05 11.04
N GLU A 54 8.00 11.08 10.20
CA GLU A 54 9.08 11.38 9.27
C GLU A 54 9.81 12.61 9.79
N GLU A 55 11.07 12.48 10.19
CA GLU A 55 11.87 13.57 10.75
C GLU A 55 11.12 14.33 11.87
N ASP A 56 10.52 13.58 12.81
CA ASP A 56 9.70 14.10 13.93
C ASP A 56 8.33 14.68 13.53
N LYS A 57 7.96 14.69 12.23
CA LYS A 57 6.60 15.04 11.80
C LYS A 57 5.71 13.82 11.79
N LEU A 58 4.57 13.89 12.48
CA LEU A 58 3.50 12.92 12.35
C LEU A 58 2.99 12.87 10.90
N VAL A 59 3.26 11.77 10.19
CA VAL A 59 2.82 11.56 8.80
C VAL A 59 1.63 10.60 8.74
N TYR A 60 1.55 9.67 9.70
CA TYR A 60 0.48 8.68 9.76
C TYR A 60 0.11 8.35 11.20
N GLY A 61 -1.20 8.28 11.49
CA GLY A 61 -1.71 7.84 12.79
C GLY A 61 -3.07 8.47 13.19
N PRO A 62 -3.72 7.93 14.25
CA PRO A 62 -3.32 6.74 15.01
C PRO A 62 -3.83 5.43 14.38
N LEU A 63 -2.96 4.43 14.27
CA LEU A 63 -3.37 3.05 13.97
C LEU A 63 -3.44 2.25 15.28
N SER A 64 -4.60 1.64 15.57
CA SER A 64 -4.75 0.78 16.75
C SER A 64 -4.24 -0.64 16.46
N LEU A 65 -3.28 -1.13 17.24
CA LEU A 65 -2.76 -2.49 17.12
C LEU A 65 -3.82 -3.56 17.46
N SER A 66 -4.75 -3.19 18.33
CA SER A 66 -5.95 -3.97 18.68
C SER A 66 -6.84 -4.24 17.45
N GLU A 67 -6.90 -3.31 16.50
CA GLU A 67 -7.68 -3.46 15.25
C GLU A 67 -6.90 -4.26 14.19
N ALA A 68 -5.57 -4.16 14.18
CA ALA A 68 -4.72 -5.02 13.34
C ALA A 68 -4.89 -6.51 13.71
N ALA A 69 -5.04 -6.81 15.01
CA ALA A 69 -5.36 -8.15 15.49
C ALA A 69 -6.72 -8.68 14.99
N ALA A 70 -7.70 -7.79 14.85
CA ALA A 70 -9.03 -8.14 14.35
C ALA A 70 -9.06 -8.37 12.83
N THR A 71 -8.08 -7.84 12.08
CA THR A 71 -7.98 -8.03 10.62
C THR A 71 -7.35 -9.38 10.24
N ASP A 72 -6.52 -9.96 11.11
CA ASP A 72 -5.86 -11.27 10.91
C ASP A 72 -6.86 -12.46 10.87
N VAL A 73 -8.13 -12.26 11.26
CA VAL A 73 -9.19 -13.29 11.27
C VAL A 73 -10.16 -13.26 10.06
N SER A 74 -9.80 -12.60 8.96
CA SER A 74 -10.46 -12.77 7.65
C SER A 74 -9.47 -13.48 6.72
N GLU A 75 -9.48 -14.80 6.51
CA GLU A 75 -10.53 -15.65 5.96
C GLU A 75 -10.38 -17.09 6.48
N PRO A 76 -11.48 -17.82 6.77
CA PRO A 76 -11.72 -18.98 5.92
C PRO A 76 -13.21 -19.25 5.69
N ALA A 77 -13.65 -19.06 4.44
CA ALA A 77 -14.77 -19.82 3.89
C ALA A 77 -14.51 -20.09 2.40
N LEU A 78 -13.54 -20.97 2.15
CA LEU A 78 -13.65 -21.92 1.05
C LEU A 78 -14.95 -22.71 1.24
N THR A 79 -16.08 -22.18 0.75
CA THR A 79 -17.13 -23.07 0.26
C THR A 79 -16.61 -23.59 -1.07
N ALA A 80 -16.06 -24.80 -1.02
CA ALA A 80 -16.06 -25.66 -2.17
C ALA A 80 -17.53 -25.94 -2.52
N ASP A 81 -18.05 -25.25 -3.54
CA ASP A 81 -19.18 -25.77 -4.29
C ASP A 81 -18.66 -26.18 -5.67
N GLU A 82 -19.06 -27.39 -6.00
CA GLU A 82 -18.60 -28.27 -7.05
C GLU A 82 -19.04 -27.79 -8.44
N GLU A 83 -18.17 -28.00 -9.42
CA GLU A 83 -18.42 -28.11 -10.87
C GLU A 83 -19.87 -27.90 -11.39
N THR A 84 -20.08 -26.82 -12.15
CA THR A 84 -20.96 -26.88 -13.32
C THR A 84 -20.45 -25.99 -14.46
N ALA A 85 -20.58 -26.48 -15.68
CA ALA A 85 -19.76 -26.16 -16.84
C ALA A 85 -20.00 -24.78 -17.52
N VAL A 86 -18.97 -24.38 -18.28
CA VAL A 86 -18.75 -23.22 -19.19
C VAL A 86 -19.74 -23.11 -20.37
N PRO A 87 -19.90 -21.97 -21.12
CA PRO A 87 -18.91 -21.54 -22.15
C PRO A 87 -18.78 -20.02 -22.49
N GLY A 88 -17.58 -19.61 -22.96
CA GLY A 88 -17.29 -18.34 -23.68
C GLY A 88 -16.94 -17.17 -22.75
N ASP A 89 -15.81 -16.48 -22.87
CA ASP A 89 -15.25 -15.85 -24.06
C ASP A 89 -13.72 -15.72 -23.94
N THR A 90 -13.05 -15.99 -25.04
CA THR A 90 -11.60 -15.94 -25.21
C THR A 90 -11.17 -14.51 -25.46
N SER A 91 -10.30 -13.91 -24.64
CA SER A 91 -9.27 -13.01 -25.17
C SER A 91 -8.07 -12.76 -24.24
N GLN A 92 -6.94 -13.22 -24.75
CA GLN A 92 -5.56 -13.14 -24.32
C GLN A 92 -4.92 -11.76 -24.60
N PRO A 93 -3.98 -11.24 -23.79
CA PRO A 93 -3.03 -10.21 -24.23
C PRO A 93 -1.76 -10.87 -24.81
N PRO A 94 -1.13 -10.28 -25.84
CA PRO A 94 0.12 -9.56 -25.53
C PRO A 94 0.34 -8.31 -26.42
N GLY A 95 0.72 -7.20 -25.79
CA GLY A 95 1.16 -6.00 -26.49
C GLY A 95 2.48 -6.23 -27.22
N ARG A 96 2.48 -6.06 -28.55
CA ARG A 96 3.70 -5.86 -29.34
C ARG A 96 3.42 -4.86 -30.47
N GLY A 97 3.98 -3.67 -30.35
CA GLY A 97 3.92 -2.64 -31.38
C GLY A 97 5.10 -1.69 -31.23
N ARG A 98 6.24 -2.13 -31.76
CA ARG A 98 7.49 -1.37 -31.86
C ARG A 98 7.33 -0.32 -32.96
N ASP A 99 7.77 0.90 -32.67
CA ASP A 99 8.03 2.00 -33.60
C ASP A 99 8.54 1.54 -34.98
N SER A 100 7.91 2.05 -36.04
CA SER A 100 8.42 2.00 -37.41
C SER A 100 7.97 3.27 -38.16
N GLN A 101 8.87 4.23 -38.26
CA GLN A 101 8.91 5.37 -39.19
C GLN A 101 9.15 4.91 -40.66
N PRO A 102 9.18 5.74 -41.75
CA PRO A 102 8.65 7.10 -42.03
C PRO A 102 8.07 7.33 -43.49
N VAL A 103 7.75 8.61 -43.80
CA VAL A 103 7.68 9.40 -45.09
C VAL A 103 6.60 9.23 -46.20
N GLU A 104 5.81 10.32 -46.38
CA GLU A 104 5.40 11.07 -47.62
C GLU A 104 4.60 10.40 -48.78
N PRO A 105 4.05 11.13 -49.80
CA PRO A 105 3.57 12.53 -49.91
C PRO A 105 2.16 12.67 -50.54
N GLY A 106 1.53 13.84 -50.41
CA GLY A 106 0.70 14.39 -51.49
C GLY A 106 -0.78 14.66 -51.21
N GLN A 107 -1.26 15.78 -51.79
CA GLN A 107 -2.61 16.35 -51.83
C GLN A 107 -2.99 17.16 -50.57
N GLY A 108 -2.95 18.49 -50.55
CA GLY A 108 -3.15 19.46 -51.63
C GLY A 108 -4.60 19.96 -51.64
N LEU A 109 -4.75 21.30 -51.72
CA LEU A 109 -5.98 22.09 -51.89
C LEU A 109 -6.70 22.44 -50.56
N GLY A 110 -6.53 23.66 -50.04
CA GLY A 110 -7.29 24.86 -50.43
C GLY A 110 -8.35 25.07 -49.34
N ILE A 111 -8.60 26.23 -48.74
CA ILE A 111 -9.02 27.53 -49.30
C ILE A 111 -9.28 28.48 -48.12
N GLY A 112 -8.98 29.78 -48.31
CA GLY A 112 -9.55 31.00 -47.68
C GLY A 112 -9.92 30.98 -46.19
N GLY A 113 -9.41 31.87 -45.34
CA GLY A 113 -9.36 33.32 -45.49
C GLY A 113 -10.04 33.97 -44.28
N LEU A 114 -9.87 35.29 -44.14
CA LEU A 114 -10.59 36.26 -43.29
C LEU A 114 -10.60 36.02 -41.75
N GLY A 115 -10.09 36.93 -40.91
CA GLY A 115 -9.59 38.30 -41.09
C GLY A 115 -9.15 38.86 -39.73
#